data_AF-X1PAP7-F1
#
_entry.id   AF-X1PAP7-F1
#
_cell.length_a   1.000
_cell.length_b   1.000
_cell.length_c   1.000
_cell.angle_alpha   90.00
_cell.angle_beta   90.00
_cell.angle_gamma   90.00
#
_symmetry.space_group_name_H-M   'P 1'
#
loop_
_entity.id
_entity.type
_entity.pdbx_description
1 polymer ?
#
loop_
_entity_poly.entity_id
_entity_poly.type
_entity_poly.pdbx_seq_one_letter_code
_entity_poly.pdbx_strand_id
1 'polypeptide(L)'
;GHTRWATHGHPCEENAHPHQDCTGSVVVVHNGIIENYLPLKKKLKEEGHTFRTETDTEIIAHLVEKYFKGSLEEAIQRAVQDLEGAYAVAVISSQDSGKIVVAKVGPPAVIGLGEKEYFVSSDINPLLSYTQKVVFLEDGEMAVIDPQGVMFCDFKGNPLEKVVNHLSWSPLMAEKRGFKHFMLKEIFEQPKVVRDTLKGRISLDSGKICLDEIGITPDILKKIKRVVIIACGTSYHAGLVGKYLIETLAQIPVDVEFASEYRYRDFILDKKALVIV
;
A
#
# COMPACT_ATOMS: atom_id res chain seq x y z
N GLY A 1 -11.29 -12.16 -2.06
CA GLY A 1 -12.15 -11.31 -2.91
C GLY A 1 -11.39 -10.06 -3.32
N HIS A 2 -11.91 -9.27 -4.27
CA HIS A 2 -11.27 -8.04 -4.75
C HIS A 2 -12.34 -6.98 -5.04
N THR A 3 -12.02 -5.71 -4.81
CA THR A 3 -12.86 -4.57 -5.22
C THR A 3 -12.04 -3.69 -6.16
N ARG A 4 -12.53 -3.50 -7.38
CA ARG A 4 -11.75 -2.88 -8.46
C ARG A 4 -12.08 -1.41 -8.66
N TRP A 5 -11.05 -0.57 -8.65
CA TRP A 5 -11.09 0.78 -9.22
C TRP A 5 -10.43 0.74 -10.60
N ALA A 6 -11.24 0.85 -11.66
CA ALA A 6 -10.78 0.60 -13.03
C ALA A 6 -9.79 1.67 -13.51
N THR A 7 -8.59 1.23 -13.95
CA THR A 7 -7.55 2.06 -14.58
C THR A 7 -7.37 1.69 -16.05
N HIS A 8 -7.22 0.39 -16.36
CA HIS A 8 -7.16 -0.15 -17.71
C HIS A 8 -8.39 -1.00 -18.03
N GLY A 9 -9.12 -0.68 -19.10
CA GLY A 9 -10.36 -1.36 -19.45
C GLY A 9 -11.55 -0.86 -18.62
N HIS A 10 -12.68 -0.71 -19.29
CA HIS A 10 -13.90 -0.17 -18.69
C HIS A 10 -14.46 -1.09 -17.58
N PRO A 11 -15.27 -0.57 -16.64
CA PRO A 11 -15.93 -1.41 -15.63
C PRO A 11 -16.95 -2.35 -16.29
N CYS A 12 -16.62 -3.64 -16.36
CA CYS A 12 -17.51 -4.72 -16.79
C CYS A 12 -17.16 -6.01 -16.02
N GLU A 13 -18.00 -7.03 -16.13
CA GLU A 13 -17.80 -8.31 -15.47
C GLU A 13 -16.53 -9.01 -15.98
N GLU A 14 -16.24 -8.93 -17.28
CA GLU A 14 -15.03 -9.53 -17.87
C GLU A 14 -13.73 -8.90 -17.34
N ASN A 15 -13.75 -7.60 -17.04
CA ASN A 15 -12.61 -6.87 -16.49
C ASN A 15 -12.57 -6.89 -14.96
N ALA A 16 -13.52 -7.55 -14.29
CA ALA A 16 -13.50 -7.70 -12.85
C ALA A 16 -12.49 -8.76 -12.42
N HIS A 17 -11.85 -8.53 -11.29
CA HIS A 17 -10.98 -9.53 -10.68
C HIS A 17 -11.83 -10.57 -9.93
N PRO A 18 -11.37 -11.82 -9.81
CA PRO A 18 -10.03 -12.31 -10.17
C PRO A 18 -9.86 -12.65 -11.66
N HIS A 19 -8.66 -12.46 -12.18
CA HIS A 19 -8.28 -12.92 -13.52
C HIS A 19 -7.68 -14.33 -13.49
N GLN A 20 -7.73 -15.00 -14.63
CA GLN A 20 -7.28 -16.38 -14.79
C GLN A 20 -6.30 -16.50 -15.95
N ASP A 21 -5.50 -17.57 -15.95
CA ASP A 21 -4.68 -17.98 -17.09
C ASP A 21 -5.50 -18.64 -18.21
N CYS A 22 -4.84 -19.13 -19.27
CA CYS A 22 -5.55 -19.77 -20.38
C CYS A 22 -6.34 -21.01 -19.95
N THR A 23 -5.85 -21.73 -18.94
CA THR A 23 -6.42 -23.00 -18.48
C THR A 23 -7.42 -22.84 -17.33
N GLY A 24 -7.44 -21.69 -16.65
CA GLY A 24 -8.20 -21.48 -15.41
C GLY A 24 -7.53 -22.07 -14.17
N SER A 25 -6.28 -22.55 -14.27
CA SER A 25 -5.54 -23.12 -13.16
C SER A 25 -4.95 -22.06 -12.24
N VAL A 26 -4.50 -20.93 -12.78
CA VAL A 26 -3.91 -19.82 -12.02
C VAL A 26 -4.94 -18.72 -11.88
N VAL A 27 -5.09 -18.19 -10.67
CA VAL A 27 -6.06 -17.13 -10.36
C VAL A 27 -5.35 -15.99 -9.64
N VAL A 28 -5.55 -14.76 -10.12
CA VAL A 28 -4.84 -13.57 -9.64
C VAL A 28 -5.82 -12.47 -9.23
N VAL A 29 -5.53 -11.84 -8.09
CA VAL A 29 -6.05 -10.51 -7.75
C VAL A 29 -4.89 -9.53 -7.64
N HIS A 30 -5.11 -8.29 -8.07
CA HIS A 30 -4.06 -7.27 -8.21
C HIS A 30 -4.59 -5.89 -7.80
N ASN A 31 -3.81 -5.18 -7.00
CA ASN A 31 -3.95 -3.75 -6.78
C ASN A 31 -2.71 -3.06 -7.31
N GLY A 32 -2.89 -2.10 -8.23
CA GLY A 32 -1.76 -1.43 -8.85
C GLY A 32 -1.93 -1.24 -10.34
N ILE A 33 -0.82 -0.94 -11.00
CA ILE A 33 -0.70 -0.76 -12.44
C ILE A 33 0.59 -1.45 -12.90
N ILE A 34 0.47 -2.34 -13.88
CA ILE A 34 1.61 -2.86 -14.63
C ILE A 34 1.86 -1.94 -15.82
N GLU A 35 2.94 -1.18 -15.78
CA GLU A 35 3.23 -0.12 -16.75
C GLU A 35 3.69 -0.70 -18.11
N ASN A 36 4.41 -1.82 -18.09
CA ASN A 36 4.90 -2.51 -19.29
C ASN A 36 3.94 -3.61 -19.79
N TYR A 37 2.65 -3.53 -19.49
CA TYR A 37 1.67 -4.56 -19.86
C TYR A 37 1.53 -4.76 -21.38
N LEU A 38 1.63 -3.70 -22.19
CA LEU A 38 1.50 -3.76 -23.65
C LEU A 38 2.58 -4.62 -24.34
N PRO A 39 3.89 -4.37 -24.13
CA PRO A 39 4.94 -5.22 -24.71
C PRO A 39 4.86 -6.67 -24.19
N LEU A 40 4.52 -6.87 -22.91
CA LEU A 40 4.32 -8.21 -22.34
C LEU A 40 3.14 -8.94 -23.01
N LYS A 41 2.01 -8.25 -23.24
CA LYS A 41 0.82 -8.80 -23.89
C LYS A 41 1.16 -9.29 -25.30
N LYS A 42 1.93 -8.50 -26.05
CA LYS A 42 2.37 -8.86 -27.39
C LYS A 42 3.23 -10.13 -27.37
N LYS A 43 4.24 -10.18 -26.50
CA LYS A 43 5.13 -11.35 -26.36
C LYS A 43 4.37 -12.62 -25.97
N LEU A 44 3.47 -12.53 -24.99
CA LEU A 44 2.66 -13.67 -24.54
C LEU A 44 1.71 -14.17 -25.64
N LYS A 45 1.13 -13.27 -26.45
CA LYS A 45 0.34 -13.67 -27.63
C LYS A 45 1.16 -14.41 -28.68
N GLU A 46 2.39 -13.96 -28.95
CA GLU A 46 3.32 -14.64 -29.87
C GLU A 46 3.72 -16.04 -29.35
N GLU A 47 3.76 -16.21 -28.03
CA GLU A 47 3.99 -17.49 -27.35
C GLU A 47 2.72 -18.37 -27.26
N GLY A 48 1.56 -17.89 -27.74
CA GLY A 48 0.32 -18.65 -27.86
C GLY A 48 -0.73 -18.41 -26.76
N HIS A 49 -0.49 -17.48 -25.82
CA HIS A 49 -1.45 -17.16 -24.76
C HIS A 49 -2.67 -16.40 -25.31
N THR A 50 -3.86 -16.78 -24.85
CA THR A 50 -5.13 -16.17 -25.27
C THR A 50 -5.69 -15.27 -24.18
N PHE A 51 -5.67 -13.96 -24.44
CA PHE A 51 -6.23 -12.94 -23.55
C PHE A 51 -7.72 -12.75 -23.77
N ARG A 52 -8.46 -12.59 -22.69
CA ARG A 52 -9.91 -12.41 -22.65
C ARG A 52 -10.32 -11.01 -22.18
N THR A 53 -9.38 -10.25 -21.63
CA THR A 53 -9.67 -8.96 -20.98
C THR A 53 -8.80 -7.83 -21.52
N GLU A 54 -9.18 -6.61 -21.16
CA GLU A 54 -8.43 -5.39 -21.48
C GLU A 54 -7.46 -4.99 -20.36
N THR A 55 -7.46 -5.71 -19.23
CA THR A 55 -6.72 -5.31 -18.04
C THR A 55 -5.24 -5.66 -18.16
N ASP A 56 -4.44 -4.86 -17.47
CA ASP A 56 -3.03 -5.13 -17.24
C ASP A 56 -2.83 -6.31 -16.28
N THR A 57 -3.78 -6.56 -15.38
CA THR A 57 -3.73 -7.68 -14.42
C THR A 57 -3.67 -9.06 -15.09
N GLU A 58 -4.36 -9.28 -16.22
CA GLU A 58 -4.36 -10.59 -16.90
C GLU A 58 -2.96 -11.01 -17.36
N ILE A 59 -2.06 -10.05 -17.59
CA ILE A 59 -0.63 -10.32 -17.87
C ILE A 59 0.01 -11.14 -16.77
N ILE A 60 -0.32 -10.85 -15.52
CA ILE A 60 0.27 -11.51 -14.34
C ILE A 60 -0.14 -12.97 -14.33
N ALA A 61 -1.41 -13.28 -14.62
CA ALA A 61 -1.89 -14.67 -14.68
C ALA A 61 -1.16 -15.48 -15.76
N HIS A 62 -0.97 -14.89 -16.95
CA HIS A 62 -0.25 -15.55 -18.04
C HIS A 62 1.27 -15.64 -17.85
N LEU A 63 1.90 -14.67 -17.18
CA LEU A 63 3.32 -14.79 -16.81
C LEU A 63 3.54 -15.91 -15.79
N VAL A 64 2.66 -16.02 -14.79
CA VAL A 64 2.72 -17.13 -13.84
C VAL A 64 2.48 -18.46 -14.57
N GLU A 65 1.47 -18.55 -15.44
CA GLU A 65 1.22 -19.72 -16.30
C GLU A 65 2.48 -20.15 -17.07
N LYS A 66 3.14 -19.20 -17.75
CA LYS A 66 4.36 -19.44 -18.52
C LYS A 66 5.50 -19.98 -17.68
N TYR A 67 5.69 -19.44 -16.48
CA TYR A 67 6.81 -19.80 -15.61
C TYR A 67 6.52 -20.98 -14.67
N PHE A 68 5.28 -21.45 -14.63
CA PHE A 68 4.87 -22.53 -13.73
C PHE A 68 5.53 -23.86 -14.09
N LYS A 69 6.31 -24.39 -13.13
CA LYS A 69 6.99 -25.69 -13.24
C LYS A 69 6.79 -26.54 -11.98
N GLY A 70 5.58 -26.47 -11.40
CA GLY A 70 5.19 -27.24 -10.21
C GLY A 70 5.36 -26.52 -8.88
N SER A 71 5.97 -25.33 -8.86
CA SER A 71 6.03 -24.44 -7.69
C SER A 71 5.44 -23.08 -8.04
N LEU A 72 4.41 -22.66 -7.30
CA LEU A 72 3.76 -21.37 -7.51
C LEU A 72 4.68 -20.21 -7.12
N GLU A 73 5.39 -20.34 -6.00
CA GLU A 73 6.33 -19.32 -5.52
C GLU A 73 7.48 -19.07 -6.49
N GLU A 74 8.06 -20.11 -7.10
CA GLU A 74 9.10 -19.94 -8.12
C GLU A 74 8.57 -19.29 -9.41
N ALA A 75 7.34 -19.62 -9.81
CA ALA A 75 6.71 -19.04 -10.98
C ALA A 75 6.52 -17.53 -10.80
N ILE A 76 6.08 -17.11 -9.62
CA ILE A 76 5.88 -15.71 -9.27
C ILE A 76 7.22 -14.99 -9.15
N GLN A 77 8.24 -15.59 -8.52
CA GLN A 77 9.60 -15.03 -8.46
C GLN A 77 10.16 -14.70 -9.84
N ARG A 78 9.85 -15.50 -10.87
CA ARG A 78 10.24 -15.22 -12.25
C ARG A 78 9.35 -14.16 -12.90
N ALA A 79 8.02 -14.26 -12.70
CA ALA A 79 7.06 -13.31 -13.25
C ALA A 79 7.36 -11.87 -12.80
N VAL A 80 7.66 -11.66 -11.52
CA VAL A 80 7.96 -10.32 -10.97
C VAL A 80 9.21 -9.67 -11.56
N GLN A 81 10.14 -10.44 -12.14
CA GLN A 81 11.32 -9.88 -12.83
C GLN A 81 10.96 -9.24 -14.17
N ASP A 82 9.84 -9.65 -14.77
CA ASP A 82 9.36 -9.11 -16.05
C ASP A 82 8.43 -7.91 -15.86
N LEU A 83 7.91 -7.69 -14.65
CA LEU A 83 6.91 -6.65 -14.36
C LEU A 83 7.55 -5.30 -14.04
N GLU A 84 7.06 -4.24 -14.67
CA GLU A 84 7.36 -2.85 -14.32
C GLU A 84 6.10 -2.15 -13.80
N GLY A 85 6.30 -1.22 -12.87
CA GLY A 85 5.22 -0.46 -12.25
C GLY A 85 5.08 -0.76 -10.77
N ALA A 86 3.84 -0.69 -10.28
CA ALA A 86 3.53 -0.80 -8.86
C ALA A 86 2.35 -1.75 -8.70
N TYR A 87 2.54 -2.83 -7.93
CA TYR A 87 1.57 -3.90 -7.77
C TYR A 87 1.62 -4.52 -6.37
N ALA A 88 0.46 -4.88 -5.85
CA ALA A 88 0.29 -5.86 -4.79
C ALA A 88 -0.61 -6.97 -5.35
N VAL A 89 -0.08 -8.19 -5.43
CA VAL A 89 -0.78 -9.33 -6.01
C VAL A 89 -0.94 -10.45 -5.01
N ALA A 90 -2.05 -11.16 -5.10
CA ALA A 90 -2.24 -12.45 -4.45
C ALA A 90 -2.67 -13.47 -5.50
N VAL A 91 -1.99 -14.61 -5.50
CA VAL A 91 -2.11 -15.63 -6.53
C VAL A 91 -2.35 -16.99 -5.88
N ILE A 92 -3.25 -17.76 -6.48
CA ILE A 92 -3.48 -19.17 -6.16
C ILE A 92 -3.39 -20.00 -7.42
N SER A 93 -3.08 -21.29 -7.27
CA SER A 93 -3.08 -22.24 -8.38
C SER A 93 -3.77 -23.53 -7.98
N SER A 94 -4.61 -24.09 -8.86
CA SER A 94 -5.16 -25.44 -8.69
C SER A 94 -4.11 -26.53 -8.87
N GLN A 95 -2.98 -26.23 -9.52
CA GLN A 95 -1.87 -27.17 -9.75
C GLN A 95 -0.87 -27.23 -8.59
N ASP A 96 -0.82 -26.19 -7.74
CA ASP A 96 -0.08 -26.16 -6.48
C ASP A 96 -1.02 -25.67 -5.37
N SER A 97 -1.99 -26.54 -5.06
CA SER A 97 -3.16 -26.23 -4.23
C SER A 97 -2.81 -26.04 -2.75
N GLY A 98 -3.61 -25.23 -2.06
CA GLY A 98 -3.47 -25.00 -0.62
C GLY A 98 -2.49 -23.88 -0.27
N LYS A 99 -1.89 -23.23 -1.28
CA LYS A 99 -1.02 -22.08 -1.10
C LYS A 99 -1.66 -20.79 -1.62
N ILE A 100 -1.31 -19.68 -0.99
CA ILE A 100 -1.49 -18.32 -1.51
C ILE A 100 -0.10 -17.69 -1.56
N VAL A 101 0.28 -17.15 -2.71
CA VAL A 101 1.52 -16.40 -2.85
C VAL A 101 1.22 -14.94 -3.10
N VAL A 102 1.84 -14.07 -2.32
CA VAL A 102 1.61 -12.62 -2.32
C VAL A 102 2.91 -11.92 -2.65
N ALA A 103 2.92 -11.01 -3.61
CA ALA A 103 4.10 -10.20 -3.97
C ALA A 103 3.76 -8.71 -4.01
N LYS A 104 4.70 -7.86 -3.60
CA LYS A 104 4.48 -6.42 -3.43
C LYS A 104 5.60 -5.53 -3.98
N VAL A 105 5.21 -4.48 -4.70
CA VAL A 105 5.97 -3.28 -5.05
C VAL A 105 5.00 -2.08 -5.08
N GLY A 106 5.10 -1.11 -4.17
CA GLY A 106 4.24 0.08 -4.14
C GLY A 106 2.99 -0.08 -3.27
N PRO A 107 1.82 -0.52 -3.78
CA PRO A 107 0.59 -0.63 -2.99
C PRO A 107 0.76 -1.53 -1.75
N PRO A 108 -0.01 -1.28 -0.67
CA PRO A 108 0.11 -2.05 0.56
C PRO A 108 -0.36 -3.50 0.40
N ALA A 109 0.34 -4.41 1.09
CA ALA A 109 -0.03 -5.80 1.28
C ALA A 109 0.30 -6.21 2.71
N VAL A 110 -0.69 -6.75 3.41
CA VAL A 110 -0.64 -7.06 4.85
C VAL A 110 -1.05 -8.50 5.05
N ILE A 111 -0.25 -9.23 5.82
CA ILE A 111 -0.53 -10.60 6.21
C ILE A 111 -1.07 -10.60 7.65
N GLY A 112 -2.30 -11.09 7.82
CA GLY A 112 -2.90 -11.30 9.14
C GLY A 112 -2.59 -12.69 9.68
N LEU A 113 -2.16 -12.77 10.93
CA LEU A 113 -1.81 -14.03 11.62
C LEU A 113 -2.88 -14.40 12.65
N GLY A 114 -3.74 -15.35 12.34
CA GLY A 114 -4.72 -15.93 13.27
C GLY A 114 -4.10 -17.06 14.12
N GLU A 115 -4.95 -17.81 14.85
CA GLU A 115 -4.47 -18.96 15.64
C GLU A 115 -4.14 -20.19 14.77
N LYS A 116 -4.96 -20.45 13.75
CA LYS A 116 -4.81 -21.59 12.81
C LYS A 116 -5.21 -21.20 11.38
N GLU A 117 -5.15 -19.92 11.09
CA GLU A 117 -5.59 -19.33 9.84
C GLU A 117 -4.74 -18.10 9.52
N TYR A 118 -4.63 -17.82 8.22
CA TYR A 118 -3.85 -16.71 7.72
C TYR A 118 -4.70 -15.90 6.75
N PHE A 119 -4.50 -14.60 6.76
CA PHE A 119 -5.27 -13.66 5.94
C PHE A 119 -4.33 -12.81 5.10
N VAL A 120 -4.81 -12.42 3.92
CA VAL A 120 -4.14 -11.45 3.06
C VAL A 120 -5.10 -10.31 2.79
N SER A 121 -4.64 -9.07 2.97
CA SER A 121 -5.41 -7.88 2.69
C SER A 121 -4.52 -6.73 2.26
N SER A 122 -5.06 -5.81 1.46
CA SER A 122 -4.37 -4.55 1.15
C SER A 122 -4.54 -3.49 2.25
N ASP A 123 -5.39 -3.76 3.24
CA ASP A 123 -5.68 -2.85 4.36
C ASP A 123 -5.83 -3.66 5.66
N ILE A 124 -5.62 -3.01 6.80
CA ILE A 124 -5.76 -3.59 8.13
C ILE A 124 -7.24 -3.81 8.51
N ASN A 125 -8.14 -2.93 8.07
CA ASN A 125 -9.53 -2.92 8.53
C ASN A 125 -10.27 -4.25 8.36
N PRO A 126 -10.18 -4.96 7.21
CA PRO A 126 -10.80 -6.27 7.05
C PRO A 126 -10.24 -7.36 7.99
N LEU A 127 -9.01 -7.16 8.50
CA LEU A 127 -8.32 -8.12 9.37
C LEU A 127 -8.71 -7.96 10.84
N LEU A 128 -9.13 -6.76 11.27
CA LEU A 128 -9.37 -6.44 12.69
C LEU A 128 -10.41 -7.34 13.38
N SER A 129 -11.35 -7.91 12.61
CA SER A 129 -12.36 -8.84 13.12
C SER A 129 -11.81 -10.26 13.38
N TYR A 130 -10.65 -10.59 12.81
CA TYR A 130 -10.07 -11.94 12.85
C TYR A 130 -8.76 -11.98 13.62
N THR A 131 -7.93 -10.94 13.51
CA THR A 131 -6.64 -10.88 14.21
C THR A 131 -6.16 -9.46 14.44
N GLN A 132 -5.39 -9.29 15.52
CA GLN A 132 -4.62 -8.08 15.83
C GLN A 132 -3.14 -8.23 15.49
N LYS A 133 -2.70 -9.41 15.05
CA LYS A 133 -1.31 -9.69 14.68
C LYS A 133 -1.17 -9.57 13.17
N VAL A 134 -0.34 -8.64 12.72
CA VAL A 134 -0.12 -8.40 11.29
C VAL A 134 1.35 -8.28 10.95
N VAL A 135 1.69 -8.64 9.72
CA VAL A 135 3.01 -8.41 9.11
C VAL A 135 2.82 -7.59 7.85
N PHE A 136 3.57 -6.50 7.74
CA PHE A 136 3.60 -5.67 6.54
C PHE A 136 4.67 -6.18 5.59
N LEU A 137 4.28 -6.38 4.32
CA LEU A 137 5.25 -6.61 3.26
C LEU A 137 5.85 -5.28 2.83
N GLU A 138 7.16 -5.29 2.60
CA GLU A 138 7.89 -4.19 1.98
C GLU A 138 8.01 -4.42 0.46
N ASP A 139 8.51 -3.41 -0.25
CA ASP A 139 8.72 -3.52 -1.69
C ASP A 139 9.83 -4.53 -2.01
N GLY A 140 9.55 -5.40 -2.99
CA GLY A 140 10.46 -6.50 -3.37
C GLY A 140 10.30 -7.75 -2.50
N GLU A 141 9.32 -7.78 -1.60
CA GLU A 141 9.04 -8.93 -0.75
C GLU A 141 7.86 -9.75 -1.26
N MET A 142 7.91 -11.04 -0.89
CA MET A 142 6.90 -12.05 -1.16
C MET A 142 6.55 -12.80 0.12
N ALA A 143 5.30 -13.24 0.24
CA ALA A 143 4.85 -14.18 1.25
C ALA A 143 4.25 -15.42 0.59
N VAL A 144 4.68 -16.59 1.04
CA VAL A 144 4.10 -17.89 0.69
C VAL A 144 3.34 -18.39 1.91
N ILE A 145 2.03 -18.57 1.75
CA ILE A 145 1.10 -18.86 2.83
C ILE A 145 0.48 -20.22 2.56
N ASP A 146 0.55 -21.12 3.53
CA ASP A 146 -0.06 -22.44 3.48
C ASP A 146 -0.63 -22.82 4.86
N PRO A 147 -1.23 -24.01 5.03
CA PRO A 147 -1.77 -24.43 6.34
C PRO A 147 -0.70 -24.61 7.44
N GLN A 148 0.57 -24.76 7.09
CA GLN A 148 1.68 -24.92 8.05
C GLN A 148 2.17 -23.57 8.55
N GLY A 149 2.14 -22.52 7.72
CA GLY A 149 2.74 -21.25 8.08
C GLY A 149 2.72 -20.18 7.01
N VAL A 150 3.42 -19.10 7.33
CA VAL A 150 3.79 -18.04 6.39
C VAL A 150 5.31 -18.00 6.30
N MET A 151 5.82 -18.15 5.08
CA MET A 151 7.23 -17.93 4.76
C MET A 151 7.36 -16.60 4.02
N PHE A 152 8.30 -15.76 4.45
CA PHE A 152 8.62 -14.51 3.79
C PHE A 152 9.94 -14.65 3.04
N CYS A 153 10.01 -14.11 1.83
CA CYS A 153 11.24 -14.08 1.05
C CYS A 153 11.30 -12.86 0.13
N ASP A 154 12.49 -12.52 -0.34
CA ASP A 154 12.65 -11.53 -1.41
C ASP A 154 12.34 -12.14 -2.79
N PHE A 155 12.30 -11.32 -3.83
CA PHE A 155 12.09 -11.79 -5.21
C PHE A 155 13.20 -12.69 -5.77
N LYS A 156 14.34 -12.83 -5.06
CA LYS A 156 15.41 -13.77 -5.40
C LYS A 156 15.26 -15.10 -4.67
N GLY A 157 14.28 -15.22 -3.78
CA GLY A 157 14.01 -16.41 -2.97
C GLY A 157 14.81 -16.49 -1.67
N ASN A 158 15.50 -15.41 -1.26
CA ASN A 158 16.18 -15.40 0.03
C ASN A 158 15.13 -15.24 1.15
N PRO A 159 15.18 -16.08 2.21
CA PRO A 159 14.23 -15.98 3.32
C PRO A 159 14.41 -14.67 4.09
N LEU A 160 13.31 -14.12 4.58
CA LEU A 160 13.26 -12.88 5.35
C LEU A 160 12.63 -13.14 6.72
N GLU A 161 13.23 -12.58 7.76
CA GLU A 161 12.61 -12.50 9.09
C GLU A 161 11.77 -11.23 9.19
N LYS A 162 10.51 -11.36 9.61
CA LYS A 162 9.57 -10.25 9.72
C LYS A 162 9.10 -10.04 11.15
N VAL A 163 8.95 -8.78 11.52
CA VAL A 163 8.42 -8.40 12.84
C VAL A 163 6.89 -8.46 12.80
N VAL A 164 6.33 -9.19 13.75
CA VAL A 164 4.88 -9.23 13.97
C VAL A 164 4.47 -7.96 14.71
N ASN A 165 3.57 -7.19 14.10
CA ASN A 165 3.01 -5.98 14.68
C ASN A 165 1.69 -6.31 15.36
N HIS A 166 1.50 -5.75 16.55
CA HIS A 166 0.26 -5.84 17.31
C HIS A 166 -0.54 -4.56 17.15
N LEU A 167 -1.71 -4.67 16.53
CA LEU A 167 -2.62 -3.56 16.31
C LEU A 167 -3.34 -3.22 17.61
N SER A 168 -3.29 -1.95 18.00
CA SER A 168 -4.02 -1.41 19.16
C SER A 168 -5.47 -1.00 18.83
N TRP A 169 -5.91 -1.19 17.60
CA TRP A 169 -7.17 -0.67 17.07
C TRP A 169 -8.31 -1.65 17.34
N SER A 170 -9.47 -1.12 17.70
CA SER A 170 -10.69 -1.94 17.86
C SER A 170 -11.60 -1.80 16.64
N PRO A 171 -12.29 -2.87 16.21
CA PRO A 171 -13.26 -2.84 15.11
C PRO A 171 -14.31 -1.73 15.26
N LEU A 172 -14.71 -1.42 16.50
CA LEU A 172 -15.65 -0.37 16.87
C LEU A 172 -15.21 1.05 16.44
N MET A 173 -13.94 1.25 16.10
CA MET A 173 -13.43 2.54 15.60
C MET A 173 -13.77 2.77 14.13
N ALA A 174 -13.94 1.70 13.34
CA ALA A 174 -14.23 1.75 11.91
C ALA A 174 -15.74 1.77 11.57
N GLU A 175 -16.62 1.69 12.57
CA GLU A 175 -18.08 1.65 12.35
C GLU A 175 -18.73 3.03 12.28
N LYS A 176 -19.95 3.10 11.73
CA LYS A 176 -20.75 4.34 11.67
C LYS A 176 -21.25 4.83 13.03
N ARG A 177 -21.18 4.02 14.11
CA ARG A 177 -21.57 4.41 15.49
C ARG A 177 -22.93 5.12 15.60
N GLY A 178 -23.93 4.62 14.87
CA GLY A 178 -25.29 5.18 14.87
C GLY A 178 -25.51 6.38 13.94
N PHE A 179 -24.47 6.91 13.27
CA PHE A 179 -24.63 7.93 12.24
C PHE A 179 -25.11 7.32 10.91
N LYS A 180 -25.86 8.11 10.14
CA LYS A 180 -26.38 7.72 8.82
C LYS A 180 -25.26 7.54 7.77
N HIS A 181 -24.23 8.39 7.85
CA HIS A 181 -23.12 8.46 6.89
C HIS A 181 -21.77 8.55 7.63
N PHE A 182 -20.71 7.99 7.04
CA PHE A 182 -19.34 8.12 7.59
C PHE A 182 -18.89 9.58 7.65
N MET A 183 -19.12 10.35 6.57
CA MET A 183 -18.82 11.78 6.53
C MET A 183 -19.48 12.55 7.69
N LEU A 184 -20.74 12.22 8.02
CA LEU A 184 -21.44 12.86 9.14
C LEU A 184 -20.80 12.48 10.48
N LYS A 185 -20.49 11.20 10.70
CA LYS A 185 -19.74 10.75 11.88
C LYS A 185 -18.42 11.51 12.02
N GLU A 186 -17.62 11.54 10.96
CA GLU A 186 -16.28 12.13 10.96
C GLU A 186 -16.31 13.64 11.23
N ILE A 187 -17.29 14.36 10.69
CA ILE A 187 -17.52 15.78 11.02
C ILE A 187 -17.81 15.95 12.52
N PHE A 188 -18.70 15.13 13.09
CA PHE A 188 -19.06 15.21 14.51
C PHE A 188 -17.94 14.72 15.44
N GLU A 189 -17.03 13.88 14.96
CA GLU A 189 -15.88 13.40 15.72
C GLU A 189 -14.71 14.41 15.76
N GLN A 190 -14.71 15.47 14.95
CA GLN A 190 -13.61 16.45 14.88
C GLN A 190 -13.17 16.99 16.26
N PRO A 191 -14.05 17.37 17.21
CA PRO A 191 -13.60 17.87 18.51
C PRO A 191 -12.81 16.83 19.31
N LYS A 192 -13.16 15.55 19.17
CA LYS A 192 -12.40 14.46 19.78
C LYS A 192 -11.07 14.24 19.05
N VAL A 193 -11.09 14.17 17.73
CA VAL A 193 -9.88 13.95 16.90
C VAL A 193 -8.84 15.04 17.14
N VAL A 194 -9.24 16.31 17.26
CA VAL A 194 -8.33 17.42 17.59
C VAL A 194 -7.72 17.22 18.98
N ARG A 195 -8.51 16.86 20.00
CA ARG A 195 -7.99 16.58 21.35
C ARG A 195 -7.02 15.41 21.35
N ASP A 196 -7.36 14.31 20.67
CA ASP A 196 -6.51 13.12 20.58
C ASP A 196 -5.20 13.45 19.84
N THR A 197 -5.23 14.34 18.84
CA THR A 197 -4.03 14.83 18.12
C THR A 197 -3.08 15.63 19.00
N LEU A 198 -3.61 16.38 19.98
CA LEU A 198 -2.83 17.21 20.91
C LEU A 198 -2.37 16.44 22.16
N LYS A 199 -3.05 15.34 22.49
CA LYS A 199 -2.81 14.55 23.70
C LYS A 199 -1.37 14.01 23.70
N GLY A 200 -0.66 14.22 24.81
CA GLY A 200 0.75 13.84 24.96
C GLY A 200 1.76 14.77 24.27
N ARG A 201 1.28 15.73 23.45
CA ARG A 201 2.14 16.64 22.67
C ARG A 201 2.17 18.07 23.18
N ILE A 202 1.32 18.43 24.15
CA ILE A 202 1.31 19.73 24.80
C ILE A 202 1.30 19.52 26.32
N SER A 203 2.30 20.07 27.01
CA SER A 203 2.28 20.20 28.47
C SER A 203 1.27 21.27 28.85
N LEU A 204 0.19 20.88 29.53
CA LEU A 204 -0.85 21.81 29.98
C LEU A 204 -0.34 22.79 31.06
N ASP A 205 0.64 22.36 31.87
CA ASP A 205 1.20 23.20 32.93
C ASP A 205 2.18 24.25 32.39
N SER A 206 3.02 23.88 31.42
CA SER A 206 4.09 24.75 30.91
C SER A 206 3.80 25.37 29.55
N GLY A 207 2.76 24.93 28.86
CA GLY A 207 2.45 25.32 27.48
C GLY A 207 3.46 24.81 26.44
N LYS A 208 4.44 24.01 26.84
CA LYS A 208 5.49 23.51 25.94
C LYS A 208 4.97 22.41 25.03
N ILE A 209 5.42 22.45 23.77
CA ILE A 209 5.19 21.38 22.80
C ILE A 209 6.22 20.27 23.02
N CYS A 210 5.75 19.02 23.07
CA CYS A 210 6.55 17.81 23.22
C CYS A 210 6.43 16.98 21.93
N LEU A 211 7.56 16.78 21.24
CA LEU A 211 7.64 16.08 19.96
C LEU A 211 8.57 14.86 20.03
N ASP A 212 8.80 14.32 21.21
CA ASP A 212 9.79 13.24 21.41
C ASP A 212 9.40 11.97 20.62
N GLU A 213 8.10 11.70 20.47
CA GLU A 213 7.58 10.55 19.73
C GLU A 213 7.91 10.58 18.23
N ILE A 214 8.07 11.77 17.63
CA ILE A 214 8.38 11.90 16.20
C ILE A 214 9.88 11.86 15.92
N GLY A 215 10.73 11.76 16.96
CA GLY A 215 12.19 11.67 16.82
C GLY A 215 12.86 12.94 16.30
N ILE A 216 12.14 14.06 16.19
CA ILE A 216 12.69 15.35 15.73
C ILE A 216 13.16 16.15 16.93
N THR A 217 14.48 16.25 17.10
CA THR A 217 15.07 17.03 18.19
C THR A 217 15.05 18.54 17.89
N PRO A 218 15.06 19.39 18.92
CA PRO A 218 15.19 20.85 18.74
C PRO A 218 16.42 21.26 17.91
N ASP A 219 17.50 20.50 17.97
CA ASP A 219 18.73 20.78 17.21
C ASP A 219 18.59 20.43 15.73
N ILE A 220 17.75 19.46 15.37
CA ILE A 220 17.37 19.22 13.98
C ILE A 220 16.53 20.40 13.48
N LEU A 221 15.52 20.82 14.24
CA LEU A 221 14.63 21.92 13.86
C LEU A 221 15.37 23.23 13.59
N LYS A 222 16.36 23.58 14.43
CA LYS A 222 17.16 24.81 14.25
C LYS A 222 17.99 24.84 12.96
N LYS A 223 18.32 23.67 12.40
CA LYS A 223 19.11 23.56 11.16
C LYS A 223 18.25 23.74 9.91
N ILE A 224 16.94 23.58 10.02
CA ILE A 224 16.01 23.71 8.91
C ILE A 224 15.97 25.16 8.43
N LYS A 225 16.10 25.36 7.13
CA LYS A 225 16.06 26.67 6.48
C LYS A 225 14.96 26.79 5.43
N ARG A 226 14.29 25.69 5.10
CA ARG A 226 13.18 25.63 4.16
C ARG A 226 12.29 24.45 4.50
N VAL A 227 10.99 24.57 4.24
CA VAL A 227 10.05 23.44 4.31
C VAL A 227 9.44 23.23 2.93
N VAL A 228 9.30 21.98 2.51
CA VAL A 228 8.59 21.58 1.30
C VAL A 228 7.49 20.61 1.72
N ILE A 229 6.23 20.97 1.46
CA ILE A 229 5.07 20.13 1.73
C ILE A 229 4.62 19.53 0.40
N ILE A 230 4.54 18.20 0.33
CA ILE A 230 4.18 17.46 -0.89
C ILE A 230 2.88 16.71 -0.62
N ALA A 231 1.80 17.07 -1.30
CA ALA A 231 0.49 16.49 -1.02
C ALA A 231 -0.45 16.48 -2.24
N CYS A 232 -1.61 15.83 -2.10
CA CYS A 232 -2.68 15.80 -3.09
C CYS A 232 -4.03 16.18 -2.47
N GLY A 233 -4.94 16.76 -3.26
CA GLY A 233 -6.33 17.01 -2.87
C GLY A 233 -6.47 17.81 -1.57
N THR A 234 -7.30 17.33 -0.62
CA THR A 234 -7.55 18.02 0.65
C THR A 234 -6.29 18.18 1.51
N SER A 235 -5.34 17.24 1.46
CA SER A 235 -4.06 17.38 2.18
C SER A 235 -3.20 18.51 1.63
N TYR A 236 -3.25 18.76 0.31
CA TYR A 236 -2.60 19.92 -0.30
C TYR A 236 -3.18 21.24 0.25
N HIS A 237 -4.50 21.32 0.41
CA HIS A 237 -5.15 22.48 1.04
C HIS A 237 -4.74 22.67 2.50
N ALA A 238 -4.59 21.60 3.28
CA ALA A 238 -4.03 21.68 4.63
C ALA A 238 -2.58 22.20 4.62
N GLY A 239 -1.77 21.75 3.65
CA GLY A 239 -0.42 22.25 3.40
C GLY A 239 -0.37 23.75 3.10
N LEU A 240 -1.30 24.26 2.28
CA LEU A 240 -1.43 25.69 2.00
C LEU A 240 -1.71 26.51 3.26
N VAL A 241 -2.58 26.03 4.16
CA VAL A 241 -2.81 26.68 5.47
C VAL A 241 -1.56 26.57 6.35
N GLY A 242 -0.91 25.41 6.38
CA GLY A 242 0.32 25.17 7.11
C GLY A 242 1.45 26.12 6.68
N LYS A 243 1.59 26.38 5.38
CA LYS A 243 2.54 27.37 4.84
C LYS A 243 2.37 28.74 5.48
N TYR A 244 1.16 29.30 5.49
CA TYR A 244 0.90 30.60 6.11
C TYR A 244 1.30 30.65 7.58
N LEU A 245 0.98 29.59 8.34
CA LEU A 245 1.31 29.52 9.76
C LEU A 245 2.82 29.41 9.99
N ILE A 246 3.51 28.54 9.26
CA ILE A 246 4.95 28.32 9.41
C ILE A 246 5.73 29.57 8.99
N GLU A 247 5.40 30.18 7.85
CA GLU A 247 6.08 31.41 7.39
C GLU A 247 5.85 32.55 8.38
N THR A 248 4.63 32.71 8.91
CA THR A 248 4.32 33.78 9.86
C THR A 248 5.03 33.58 11.21
N LEU A 249 4.96 32.37 11.78
CA LEU A 249 5.42 32.11 13.14
C LEU A 249 6.91 31.79 13.22
N ALA A 250 7.44 31.03 12.26
CA ALA A 250 8.82 30.55 12.27
C ALA A 250 9.73 31.32 11.30
N GLN A 251 9.17 32.14 10.40
CA GLN A 251 9.93 32.91 9.41
C GLN A 251 10.83 32.02 8.52
N ILE A 252 10.34 30.82 8.20
CA ILE A 252 11.01 29.85 7.32
C ILE A 252 10.20 29.76 6.01
N PRO A 253 10.82 29.90 4.83
CA PRO A 253 10.14 29.75 3.55
C PRO A 253 9.51 28.36 3.40
N VAL A 254 8.27 28.31 2.90
CA VAL A 254 7.55 27.05 2.65
C VAL A 254 7.04 26.96 1.21
N ASP A 255 7.31 25.84 0.56
CA ASP A 255 6.69 25.47 -0.71
C ASP A 255 5.65 24.38 -0.50
N VAL A 256 4.56 24.43 -1.26
CA VAL A 256 3.51 23.42 -1.22
C VAL A 256 3.27 22.95 -2.65
N GLU A 257 3.62 21.68 -2.91
CA GLU A 257 3.69 21.11 -4.24
C GLU A 257 2.67 19.96 -4.38
N PHE A 258 2.09 19.84 -5.58
CA PHE A 258 1.30 18.68 -5.92
C PHE A 258 2.21 17.46 -6.06
N ALA A 259 1.91 16.37 -5.35
CA ALA A 259 2.77 15.19 -5.35
C ALA A 259 2.93 14.58 -6.76
N SER A 260 1.87 14.65 -7.59
CA SER A 260 1.92 14.21 -8.98
C SER A 260 2.93 14.98 -9.82
N GLU A 261 3.03 16.30 -9.64
CA GLU A 261 3.99 17.15 -10.37
C GLU A 261 5.40 17.00 -9.82
N TYR A 262 5.52 16.92 -8.49
CA TYR A 262 6.80 16.79 -7.79
C TYR A 262 7.58 15.55 -8.26
N ARG A 263 6.89 14.43 -8.50
CA ARG A 263 7.51 13.15 -8.92
C ARG A 263 8.22 13.25 -10.27
N TYR A 264 7.77 14.10 -11.18
CA TYR A 264 8.26 14.18 -12.56
C TYR A 264 9.16 15.39 -12.83
N ARG A 265 9.54 16.15 -11.79
CA ARG A 265 10.33 17.36 -11.91
C ARG A 265 11.61 17.27 -11.10
N ASP A 266 12.71 17.77 -11.67
CA ASP A 266 13.97 17.93 -10.95
C ASP A 266 13.87 19.08 -9.95
N PHE A 267 13.60 18.75 -8.69
CA PHE A 267 13.54 19.71 -7.60
C PHE A 267 14.92 19.89 -6.94
N ILE A 268 15.34 21.15 -6.77
CA ILE A 268 16.59 21.45 -6.05
C ILE A 268 16.29 21.43 -4.56
N LEU A 269 16.49 20.27 -3.94
CA LEU A 269 16.49 20.13 -2.48
C LEU A 269 17.88 20.40 -1.92
N ASP A 270 17.95 21.29 -0.92
CA ASP A 270 19.15 21.47 -0.12
C ASP A 270 19.12 20.57 1.13
N LYS A 271 20.29 20.32 1.74
CA LYS A 271 20.41 19.48 2.96
C LYS A 271 19.78 20.10 4.21
N LYS A 272 19.27 21.33 4.11
CA LYS A 272 18.60 22.09 5.19
C LYS A 272 17.10 22.20 4.93
N ALA A 273 16.57 21.55 3.90
CA ALA A 273 15.16 21.48 3.60
C ALA A 273 14.53 20.32 4.39
N LEU A 274 13.43 20.60 5.08
CA LEU A 274 12.55 19.59 5.64
C LEU A 274 11.47 19.28 4.61
N VAL A 275 11.30 18.01 4.28
CA VAL A 275 10.19 17.54 3.43
C VAL A 275 9.10 16.94 4.32
N ILE A 276 7.86 17.36 4.09
CA ILE A 276 6.64 16.87 4.77
C ILE A 276 5.73 16.29 3.68
N VAL A 277 5.19 15.09 3.91
CA VAL A 277 4.28 14.38 3.00
C VAL A 277 2.95 14.10 3.70
#